data_AF-A0A2K4K0E6-F1
#
_entry.id   AF-A0A2K4K0E6-F1
#
_cell.length_a   1.000
_cell.length_b   1.000
_cell.length_c   1.000
_cell.angle_alpha   90.00
_cell.angle_beta   90.00
_cell.angle_gamma   90.00
#
_symmetry.space_group_name_H-M   'P 1'
#
loop_
_entity.id
_entity.type
_entity.pdbx_description
1 polymer ?
#
loop_
_entity_poly.entity_id
_entity_poly.type
_entity_poly.pdbx_seq_one_letter_code
_entity_poly.pdbx_strand_id
1 'polypeptide(L)'
;MTQESYYAKTAYGSTEVPQQEQSTERPWIMRLAKARLPWGNADEVTPVSFVEDYSPRDLRNQEHSKIKGEEQIAKGTYTSSPFEHIDFHMRDNHESIRYALLPASSHLWIYMSGVGRVLFFLFFFVSIPSHFVMTSATTEPFWDLTKRSIFEYYSWFLGLPLLSWAIGSFVIKHFPNLWIKPSRGPIWELNRRT
;
A
#
# COMPACT_ATOMS: atom_id res chain seq x y z
N MET A 1 32.36 -27.93 20.06
CA MET A 1 31.65 -27.20 18.99
C MET A 1 31.64 -25.73 19.38
N THR A 2 32.45 -24.91 18.74
CA THR A 2 32.45 -23.46 18.94
C THR A 2 31.11 -22.91 18.44
N GLN A 3 30.29 -22.36 19.34
CA GLN A 3 29.11 -21.58 18.96
C GLN A 3 29.61 -20.36 18.20
N GLU A 4 29.62 -20.42 16.86
CA GLU A 4 29.67 -19.19 16.08
C GLU A 4 28.35 -18.45 16.36
N SER A 5 28.46 -17.27 16.98
CA SER A 5 27.28 -16.44 17.21
C SER A 5 26.74 -15.97 15.87
N TYR A 6 25.50 -16.36 15.55
CA TYR A 6 24.80 -15.96 14.33
C TYR A 6 24.64 -14.42 14.19
N TYR A 7 24.83 -13.70 15.29
CA TYR A 7 24.74 -12.25 15.39
C TYR A 7 26.13 -11.62 15.53
N ALA A 8 26.27 -10.40 15.03
CA ALA A 8 27.48 -9.60 15.26
C ALA A 8 27.70 -9.35 16.75
N LYS A 9 28.95 -9.14 17.16
CA LYS A 9 29.29 -8.76 18.55
C LYS A 9 28.66 -7.43 18.99
N THR A 10 28.16 -6.64 18.05
CA THR A 10 27.44 -5.36 18.29
C THR A 10 25.93 -5.55 18.40
N ALA A 11 25.40 -6.71 18.05
CA ALA A 11 23.97 -6.96 18.08
C ALA A 11 23.49 -7.09 19.53
N TYR A 12 22.39 -6.44 19.87
CA TYR A 12 21.81 -6.48 21.20
C TYR A 12 21.45 -7.91 21.62
N GLY A 13 22.26 -8.48 22.54
CA GLY A 13 21.94 -9.73 23.22
C GLY A 13 20.95 -9.51 24.37
N SER A 14 20.12 -10.52 24.68
CA SER A 14 19.21 -10.47 25.85
C SER A 14 19.94 -10.20 27.18
N THR A 15 21.23 -10.54 27.25
CA THR A 15 22.13 -10.32 28.39
C THR A 15 22.80 -8.94 28.39
N GLU A 16 22.72 -8.20 27.29
CA GLU A 16 23.41 -6.92 27.07
C GLU A 16 22.45 -5.74 26.97
N VAL A 17 21.14 -5.98 27.18
CA VAL A 17 20.14 -4.92 27.22
C VAL A 17 20.47 -4.02 28.43
N PRO A 18 20.85 -2.75 28.21
CA PRO A 18 21.13 -1.84 29.31
C PRO A 18 19.87 -1.70 30.17
N GLN A 19 20.07 -1.59 31.48
CA GLN A 19 18.98 -1.36 32.42
C GLN A 19 18.41 0.04 32.15
N GLN A 20 17.34 0.09 31.38
CA GLN A 20 16.70 1.35 31.02
C GLN A 20 15.76 1.81 32.14
N GLU A 21 15.54 3.11 32.26
CA GLU A 21 14.68 3.69 33.28
C GLU A 21 13.19 3.39 33.03
N GLN A 22 12.41 3.28 34.10
CA GLN A 22 10.98 3.02 34.01
C GLN A 22 10.28 4.19 33.30
N SER A 23 9.47 3.89 32.27
CA SER A 23 8.68 4.89 31.55
C SER A 23 7.82 5.70 32.53
N THR A 24 7.99 7.03 32.54
CA THR A 24 7.14 7.96 33.29
C THR A 24 5.69 7.85 32.83
N GLU A 25 4.73 7.89 33.77
CA GLU A 25 3.30 7.79 33.46
C GLU A 25 2.88 8.82 32.39
N ARG A 26 2.33 8.32 31.27
CA ARG A 26 1.83 9.19 30.20
C ARG A 26 0.52 9.89 30.60
N PRO A 27 0.27 11.11 30.09
CA PRO A 27 -0.99 11.83 30.30
C PRO A 27 -2.18 11.00 29.79
N TRP A 28 -3.34 11.17 30.42
CA TRP A 28 -4.53 10.31 30.26
C TRP A 28 -4.98 10.13 28.79
N ILE A 29 -4.81 11.15 27.95
CA ILE A 29 -5.18 11.11 26.52
C ILE A 29 -4.34 10.09 25.73
N MET A 30 -3.08 9.88 26.11
CA MET A 30 -2.20 8.90 25.47
C MET A 30 -2.44 7.46 25.96
N ARG A 31 -3.23 7.26 27.03
CA ARG A 31 -3.58 5.92 27.54
C ARG A 31 -4.62 5.20 26.67
N LEU A 32 -5.32 5.94 25.79
CA LEU A 32 -6.31 5.40 24.85
C LEU A 32 -5.68 4.83 23.57
N ALA A 33 -4.45 5.24 23.24
CA ALA A 33 -3.69 4.74 22.11
C ALA A 33 -2.80 3.56 22.57
N LYS A 34 -3.40 2.38 22.67
CA LYS A 34 -2.80 1.03 22.81
C LYS A 34 -1.66 0.86 23.85
N ALA A 35 -1.92 0.01 24.83
CA ALA A 35 -1.04 -0.32 25.94
C ALA A 35 0.28 -0.99 25.48
N ARG A 36 1.40 -0.59 26.09
CA ARG A 36 2.65 -1.37 26.11
C ARG A 36 2.64 -2.32 27.31
N LEU A 37 3.15 -3.55 27.11
CA LEU A 37 3.42 -4.48 28.20
C LEU A 37 4.60 -3.99 29.05
N PRO A 38 4.62 -4.28 30.37
CA PRO A 38 5.60 -3.73 31.32
C PRO A 38 7.01 -4.34 31.22
N TRP A 39 7.34 -4.99 30.10
CA TRP A 39 8.61 -5.67 29.88
C TRP A 39 9.25 -5.09 28.61
N GLY A 40 10.47 -4.55 28.73
CA GLY A 40 11.26 -4.07 27.59
C GLY A 40 11.15 -2.57 27.41
N ASN A 41 12.12 -1.84 27.94
CA ASN A 41 12.26 -0.41 27.77
C ASN A 41 12.85 -0.03 26.39
N ALA A 42 12.74 -0.88 25.38
CA ALA A 42 13.25 -0.56 24.05
C ALA A 42 12.62 0.76 23.57
N ASP A 43 13.48 1.71 23.18
CA ASP A 43 13.03 2.87 22.42
C ASP A 43 12.18 2.38 21.24
N GLU A 44 11.16 3.12 20.89
CA GLU A 44 10.29 2.80 19.76
C GLU A 44 11.09 3.01 18.46
N VAL A 45 12.02 2.08 18.17
CA VAL A 45 12.83 2.08 16.94
C VAL A 45 11.91 2.00 15.72
N THR A 46 10.78 1.30 15.88
CA THR A 46 9.70 1.23 14.91
C THR A 46 8.37 1.43 15.65
N PRO A 47 7.48 2.30 15.15
CA PRO A 47 6.18 2.50 15.77
C PRO A 47 5.41 1.19 15.89
N VAL A 48 4.78 0.93 17.05
CA VAL A 48 4.01 -0.31 17.27
C VAL A 48 2.90 -0.47 16.21
N SER A 49 2.40 0.65 15.66
CA SER A 49 1.44 0.68 14.56
C SER A 49 1.89 -0.10 13.32
N PHE A 50 3.20 -0.14 13.02
CA PHE A 50 3.72 -0.89 11.86
C PHE A 50 3.50 -2.40 11.98
N VAL A 51 3.48 -2.93 13.21
CA VAL A 51 3.34 -4.37 13.47
C VAL A 51 1.89 -4.73 13.79
N GLU A 52 1.12 -3.78 14.32
CA GLU A 52 -0.29 -3.97 14.69
C GLU A 52 -1.26 -3.99 13.51
N ASP A 53 -0.87 -3.51 12.33
CA ASP A 53 -1.74 -3.48 11.15
C ASP A 53 -2.05 -4.90 10.64
N TYR A 54 -1.28 -5.92 11.02
CA TYR A 54 -1.52 -7.30 10.63
C TYR A 54 -2.28 -8.08 11.70
N SER A 55 -3.53 -8.47 11.39
CA SER A 55 -4.29 -9.32 12.30
C SER A 55 -3.64 -10.72 12.40
N PRO A 56 -3.79 -11.45 13.53
CA PRO A 56 -3.32 -12.83 13.64
C PRO A 56 -3.90 -13.78 12.59
N ARG A 57 -5.03 -13.41 11.98
CA ARG A 57 -5.64 -14.15 10.86
C ARG A 57 -4.85 -13.92 9.58
N ASP A 58 -4.43 -12.70 9.30
CA ASP A 58 -3.67 -12.35 8.09
C ASP A 58 -2.28 -12.98 8.10
N LEU A 59 -1.60 -12.95 9.25
CA LEU A 59 -0.31 -13.62 9.43
C LEU A 59 -0.40 -15.13 9.14
N ARG A 60 -1.43 -15.80 9.68
CA ARG A 60 -1.69 -17.22 9.40
C ARG A 60 -2.01 -17.49 7.93
N ASN A 61 -2.77 -16.61 7.29
CA ASN A 61 -3.06 -16.73 5.85
C ASN A 61 -1.78 -16.61 5.01
N GLN A 62 -0.87 -15.69 5.36
CA GLN A 62 0.41 -15.53 4.69
C GLN A 62 1.29 -16.78 4.87
N GLU A 63 1.37 -17.32 6.09
CA GLU A 63 2.09 -18.56 6.38
C GLU A 63 1.54 -19.73 5.56
N HIS A 64 0.21 -19.92 5.53
CA HIS A 64 -0.42 -20.94 4.70
C HIS A 64 -0.12 -20.78 3.21
N SER A 65 -0.11 -19.55 2.70
CA SER A 65 0.26 -19.28 1.30
C SER A 65 1.71 -19.64 1.00
N LYS A 66 2.63 -19.36 1.93
CA LYS A 66 4.05 -19.76 1.81
C LYS A 66 4.20 -21.27 1.77
N ILE A 67 3.60 -21.98 2.73
CA ILE A 67 3.63 -23.45 2.79
C ILE A 67 3.08 -24.06 1.50
N LYS A 68 1.93 -23.57 1.00
CA LYS A 68 1.35 -24.03 -0.27
C LYS A 68 2.28 -23.78 -1.46
N GLY A 69 2.97 -22.64 -1.48
CA GLY A 69 3.99 -22.33 -2.48
C GLY A 69 5.14 -23.33 -2.46
N GLU A 70 5.70 -23.59 -1.28
CA GLU A 70 6.77 -24.58 -1.07
C GLU A 70 6.35 -25.99 -1.50
N GLU A 71 5.12 -26.42 -1.16
CA GLU A 71 4.58 -27.69 -1.62
C GLU A 71 4.44 -27.77 -3.15
N GLN A 72 4.01 -26.69 -3.80
CA GLN A 72 3.91 -26.64 -5.27
C GLN A 72 5.29 -26.67 -5.92
N ILE A 73 6.28 -25.99 -5.32
CA ILE A 73 7.67 -26.03 -5.77
C ILE A 73 8.21 -27.46 -5.66
N ALA A 74 8.00 -28.12 -4.53
CA ALA A 74 8.41 -29.51 -4.31
C ALA A 74 7.74 -30.49 -5.29
N LYS A 75 6.49 -30.24 -5.67
CA LYS A 75 5.72 -31.03 -6.65
C LYS A 75 6.04 -30.66 -8.11
N GLY A 76 6.84 -29.61 -8.35
CA GLY A 76 7.13 -29.10 -9.69
C GLY A 76 5.94 -28.44 -10.41
N THR A 77 4.86 -28.12 -9.69
CA THR A 77 3.63 -27.51 -10.24
C THR A 77 3.54 -25.99 -10.01
N TYR A 78 4.57 -25.39 -9.41
CA TYR A 78 4.58 -23.98 -9.09
C TYR A 78 4.61 -23.10 -10.35
N THR A 79 3.68 -22.14 -10.41
CA THR A 79 3.67 -21.09 -11.42
C THR A 79 4.13 -19.80 -10.76
N SER A 80 5.27 -19.27 -11.20
CA SER A 80 5.84 -18.04 -10.66
C SER A 80 4.90 -16.85 -10.89
N SER A 81 4.78 -16.00 -9.88
CA SER A 81 4.00 -14.77 -9.99
C SER A 81 4.68 -13.81 -10.98
N PRO A 82 3.91 -13.02 -11.78
CA PRO A 82 4.48 -12.01 -12.66
C PRO A 82 5.39 -10.99 -11.96
N PHE A 83 5.37 -10.91 -10.63
CA PHE A 83 6.14 -9.96 -9.84
C PHE A 83 7.29 -10.59 -9.05
N GLU A 84 7.41 -11.91 -9.02
CA GLU A 84 8.37 -12.62 -8.15
C GLU A 84 9.83 -12.38 -8.56
N HIS A 85 10.06 -12.05 -9.83
CA HIS A 85 11.38 -11.72 -10.36
C HIS A 85 11.79 -10.25 -10.10
N ILE A 86 10.89 -9.41 -9.59
CA ILE A 86 11.15 -7.99 -9.34
C ILE A 86 11.61 -7.81 -7.89
N ASP A 87 12.83 -7.30 -7.71
CA ASP A 87 13.30 -6.89 -6.39
C ASP A 87 12.69 -5.53 -6.00
N PHE A 88 11.71 -5.56 -5.11
CA PHE A 88 11.09 -4.35 -4.56
C PHE A 88 11.97 -3.65 -3.53
N HIS A 89 13.07 -4.28 -3.10
CA HIS A 89 13.91 -3.88 -1.98
C HIS A 89 13.14 -3.66 -0.67
N MET A 90 11.89 -4.12 -0.58
CA MET A 90 11.11 -4.15 0.65
C MET A 90 11.26 -5.55 1.25
N ARG A 91 11.70 -5.63 2.50
CA ARG A 91 11.91 -6.89 3.21
C ARG A 91 11.33 -6.75 4.60
N ASP A 92 10.43 -7.65 4.95
CA ASP A 92 9.89 -7.72 6.30
C ASP A 92 10.07 -9.15 6.78
N ASN A 93 11.21 -9.39 7.41
CA ASN A 93 11.48 -10.66 8.08
C ASN A 93 11.95 -10.38 9.50
N HIS A 94 12.03 -11.44 10.29
CA HIS A 94 12.44 -11.29 11.68
C HIS A 94 13.85 -10.67 11.83
N GLU A 95 14.68 -10.66 10.78
CA GLU A 95 16.08 -10.19 10.80
C GLU A 95 16.25 -8.73 10.38
N SER A 96 15.48 -8.29 9.39
CA SER A 96 15.60 -7.00 8.76
C SER A 96 14.23 -6.50 8.33
N ILE A 97 13.89 -5.29 8.77
CA ILE A 97 12.74 -4.55 8.28
C ILE A 97 13.29 -3.46 7.37
N ARG A 98 12.96 -3.53 6.09
CA ARG A 98 13.48 -2.68 5.04
C ARG A 98 12.32 -2.06 4.29
N TYR A 99 12.30 -0.73 4.26
CA TYR A 99 11.28 0.04 3.56
C TYR A 99 11.82 0.64 2.27
N ALA A 100 11.08 0.50 1.20
CA ALA A 100 11.38 1.08 -0.11
C ALA A 100 10.13 1.72 -0.71
N LEU A 101 10.27 2.88 -1.34
CA LEU A 101 9.18 3.50 -2.09
C LEU A 101 9.03 2.86 -3.46
N LEU A 102 7.78 2.77 -3.92
CA LEU A 102 7.49 2.45 -5.31
C LEU A 102 8.04 3.56 -6.23
N PRO A 103 8.47 3.21 -7.46
CA PRO A 103 8.94 4.21 -8.41
C PRO A 103 7.80 5.18 -8.78
N ALA A 104 8.18 6.38 -9.22
CA ALA A 104 7.22 7.42 -9.64
C ALA A 104 6.28 6.93 -10.76
N SER A 105 6.73 6.02 -11.62
CA SER A 105 5.89 5.40 -12.65
C SER A 105 4.74 4.59 -12.05
N SER A 106 4.98 3.81 -10.99
CA SER A 106 3.93 3.04 -10.31
C SER A 106 2.87 3.97 -9.73
N HIS A 107 3.30 5.04 -9.06
CA HIS A 107 2.42 6.06 -8.52
C HIS A 107 1.55 6.70 -9.62
N LEU A 108 2.12 7.03 -10.78
CA LEU A 108 1.37 7.60 -11.90
C LEU A 108 0.22 6.68 -12.33
N TRP A 109 0.46 5.39 -12.51
CA TRP A 109 -0.59 4.45 -12.93
C TRP A 109 -1.66 4.24 -11.87
N ILE A 110 -1.24 4.14 -10.60
CA ILE A 110 -2.16 4.05 -9.45
C ILE A 110 -3.02 5.31 -9.37
N TYR A 111 -2.45 6.50 -9.58
CA TYR A 111 -3.22 7.75 -9.60
C TYR A 111 -4.18 7.80 -10.79
N MET A 112 -3.75 7.44 -12.00
CA MET A 112 -4.67 7.40 -13.15
C MET A 112 -5.86 6.46 -12.92
N SER A 113 -5.62 5.26 -12.36
CA SER A 113 -6.69 4.31 -12.07
C SER A 113 -7.58 4.77 -10.91
N GLY A 114 -6.98 5.17 -9.78
CA GLY A 114 -7.69 5.52 -8.56
C GLY A 114 -8.35 6.90 -8.62
N VAL A 115 -7.56 7.94 -8.90
CA VAL A 115 -8.05 9.33 -8.95
C VAL A 115 -9.02 9.50 -10.11
N GLY A 116 -8.75 8.92 -11.28
CA GLY A 116 -9.67 8.94 -12.43
C GLY A 116 -11.04 8.37 -12.06
N ARG A 117 -11.07 7.22 -11.36
CA ARG A 117 -12.32 6.60 -10.88
C ARG A 117 -13.07 7.50 -9.91
N VAL A 118 -12.38 8.07 -8.92
CA VAL A 118 -13.01 8.95 -7.91
C VAL A 118 -13.58 10.20 -8.57
N LEU A 119 -12.80 10.87 -9.43
CA LEU A 119 -13.25 12.05 -10.17
C LEU A 119 -14.43 11.74 -11.07
N PHE A 120 -14.42 10.61 -11.77
CA PHE A 120 -15.55 10.19 -12.61
C PHE A 120 -16.85 10.11 -11.81
N PHE A 121 -16.86 9.41 -10.67
CA PHE A 121 -18.07 9.31 -9.85
C PHE A 121 -18.48 10.64 -9.25
N LEU A 122 -17.52 11.45 -8.78
CA LEU A 122 -17.79 12.78 -8.24
C LEU A 122 -18.48 13.65 -9.29
N PHE A 123 -17.91 13.77 -10.49
CA PHE A 123 -18.50 14.57 -11.56
C PHE A 123 -19.81 13.97 -12.05
N PHE A 124 -19.96 12.65 -12.09
CA PHE A 124 -21.20 11.99 -12.48
C PHE A 124 -22.35 12.37 -11.55
N PHE A 125 -22.14 12.30 -10.23
CA PHE A 125 -23.18 12.65 -9.25
C PHE A 125 -23.55 14.13 -9.27
N VAL A 126 -22.59 15.04 -9.52
CA VAL A 126 -22.87 16.48 -9.65
C VAL A 126 -23.56 16.81 -10.98
N SER A 127 -23.21 16.08 -12.04
CA SER A 127 -23.71 16.33 -13.39
C SER A 127 -25.20 16.05 -13.53
N ILE A 128 -25.74 15.04 -12.84
CA ILE A 128 -27.16 14.69 -12.90
C ILE A 128 -28.06 15.87 -12.49
N PRO A 129 -27.99 16.42 -11.26
CA PRO A 129 -28.82 17.54 -10.86
C PRO A 129 -28.52 18.81 -11.67
N SER A 130 -27.25 19.04 -12.04
CA SER A 130 -26.86 20.17 -12.88
C SER A 130 -27.59 20.16 -14.23
N HIS A 131 -27.76 18.98 -14.84
CA HIS A 131 -28.45 18.84 -16.12
C HIS A 131 -29.95 19.14 -16.02
N PHE A 132 -30.58 18.72 -14.93
CA PHE A 132 -31.99 19.05 -14.66
C PHE A 132 -32.19 20.56 -14.46
N VAL A 133 -31.29 21.22 -13.72
CA VAL A 133 -31.34 22.68 -13.53
C VAL A 133 -31.13 23.42 -14.86
N MET A 134 -30.20 22.97 -15.70
CA MET A 134 -29.99 23.58 -17.02
C MET A 134 -31.20 23.41 -17.94
N THR A 135 -31.85 22.24 -17.89
CA THR A 135 -33.05 21.97 -18.68
C THR A 135 -34.22 22.85 -18.23
N SER A 136 -34.38 23.10 -16.93
CA SER A 136 -35.46 23.97 -16.44
C SER A 136 -35.21 25.46 -16.70
N ALA A 137 -33.94 25.86 -16.83
CA ALA A 137 -33.54 27.25 -17.08
C ALA A 137 -33.54 27.64 -18.57
N THR A 138 -33.68 26.68 -19.48
CA THR A 138 -33.65 26.91 -20.93
C THR A 138 -34.97 26.50 -21.57
N THR A 139 -35.31 27.15 -22.69
CA THR A 139 -36.50 26.79 -23.49
C THR A 139 -36.21 25.69 -24.51
N GLU A 140 -34.96 25.21 -24.57
CA GLU A 140 -34.55 24.19 -25.53
C GLU A 140 -35.11 22.82 -25.15
N PRO A 141 -35.50 22.00 -26.16
CA PRO A 141 -35.94 20.64 -25.89
C PRO A 141 -34.80 19.83 -25.25
N PHE A 142 -35.14 19.03 -24.24
CA PHE A 142 -34.21 18.23 -23.44
C PHE A 142 -33.18 17.45 -24.29
N TRP A 143 -33.62 16.88 -25.41
CA TRP A 143 -32.76 16.05 -26.25
C TRP A 143 -31.67 16.84 -26.98
N ASP A 144 -31.97 18.07 -27.44
CA ASP A 144 -30.98 18.87 -28.16
C ASP A 144 -29.97 19.50 -27.21
N LEU A 145 -30.43 19.97 -26.04
CA LEU A 145 -29.55 20.36 -24.94
C LEU A 145 -28.62 19.20 -24.52
N THR A 146 -29.14 17.98 -24.43
CA THR A 146 -28.36 16.80 -24.06
C THR A 146 -27.29 16.47 -25.10
N LYS A 147 -27.63 16.44 -26.40
CA LYS A 147 -26.64 16.21 -27.47
C LYS A 147 -25.50 17.21 -27.41
N ARG A 148 -25.83 18.50 -27.28
CA ARG A 148 -24.83 19.57 -27.17
C ARG A 148 -23.95 19.37 -25.93
N SER A 149 -24.57 19.08 -24.79
CA SER A 149 -23.87 18.86 -23.52
C SER A 149 -22.97 17.62 -23.54
N ILE A 150 -23.29 16.59 -24.34
CA ILE A 150 -22.42 15.41 -24.52
C ILE A 150 -21.04 15.82 -25.04
N PHE A 151 -20.99 16.64 -26.08
CA PHE A 151 -19.73 17.04 -26.70
C PHE A 151 -19.03 18.18 -25.95
N GLU A 152 -19.79 19.16 -25.43
CA GLU A 152 -19.20 20.35 -24.79
C GLU A 152 -18.81 20.11 -23.33
N TYR A 153 -19.63 19.38 -22.58
CA TYR A 153 -19.46 19.23 -21.13
C TYR A 153 -19.09 17.80 -20.73
N TYR A 154 -19.90 16.80 -21.08
CA TYR A 154 -19.69 15.42 -20.62
C TYR A 154 -18.39 14.80 -21.16
N SER A 155 -17.99 15.10 -22.40
CA SER A 155 -16.71 14.64 -22.94
C SER A 155 -15.51 15.10 -22.09
N TRP A 156 -15.53 16.33 -21.59
CA TRP A 156 -14.43 16.86 -20.78
C TRP A 156 -14.51 16.39 -19.33
N PHE A 157 -15.68 16.52 -18.69
CA PHE A 157 -15.83 16.26 -17.25
C PHE A 157 -16.04 14.79 -16.89
N LEU A 158 -16.65 13.99 -17.77
CA LEU A 158 -16.83 12.55 -17.56
C LEU A 158 -15.89 11.73 -18.44
N GLY A 159 -15.70 12.15 -19.70
CA GLY A 159 -14.86 11.42 -20.65
C GLY A 159 -13.39 11.37 -20.24
N LEU A 160 -12.78 12.50 -19.85
CA LEU A 160 -11.36 12.50 -19.45
C LEU A 160 -11.07 11.65 -18.20
N PRO A 161 -11.83 11.76 -17.10
CA PRO A 161 -11.63 10.89 -15.93
C PRO A 161 -11.90 9.42 -16.24
N LEU A 162 -12.91 9.12 -17.06
CA LEU A 162 -13.21 7.75 -17.48
C LEU A 162 -12.08 7.17 -18.32
N LEU A 163 -11.53 7.95 -19.26
CA LEU A 163 -10.39 7.55 -20.09
C LEU A 163 -9.15 7.30 -19.22
N SER A 164 -8.85 8.21 -18.29
CA SER A 164 -7.73 8.08 -17.35
C SER A 164 -7.87 6.81 -16.50
N TRP A 165 -9.07 6.56 -15.96
CA TRP A 165 -9.37 5.37 -15.19
C TRP A 165 -9.22 4.08 -16.03
N ALA A 166 -9.76 4.08 -17.25
CA ALA A 166 -9.68 2.95 -18.16
C ALA A 166 -8.24 2.62 -18.55
N ILE A 167 -7.46 3.61 -18.96
CA ILE A 167 -6.05 3.45 -19.33
C ILE A 167 -5.23 2.97 -18.12
N GLY A 168 -5.38 3.61 -16.96
CA GLY A 168 -4.67 3.23 -15.74
C GLY A 168 -4.95 1.79 -15.33
N SER A 169 -6.23 1.40 -15.32
CA SER A 169 -6.64 0.04 -14.94
C SER A 169 -6.20 -1.00 -15.96
N PHE A 170 -6.22 -0.66 -17.25
CA PHE A 170 -5.77 -1.54 -18.32
C PHE A 170 -4.28 -1.85 -18.22
N VAL A 171 -3.46 -0.82 -17.99
CA VAL A 171 -2.00 -0.99 -17.83
C VAL A 171 -1.66 -1.79 -16.58
N ILE A 172 -2.31 -1.51 -15.45
CA ILE A 172 -2.08 -2.25 -14.20
C ILE A 172 -2.39 -3.74 -14.37
N LYS A 173 -3.47 -4.08 -15.09
CA LYS A 173 -3.93 -5.46 -15.24
C LYS A 173 -3.13 -6.26 -16.28
N HIS A 174 -2.77 -5.66 -17.42
CA HIS A 174 -2.21 -6.40 -18.55
C HIS A 174 -0.70 -6.18 -18.74
N PHE A 175 -0.13 -5.11 -18.20
CA PHE A 175 1.27 -4.74 -18.40
C PHE A 175 1.99 -4.53 -17.06
N PRO A 176 2.18 -5.59 -16.26
CA PRO A 176 2.85 -5.51 -14.96
C PRO A 176 4.22 -4.84 -15.04
N ASN A 177 4.99 -5.11 -16.10
CA ASN A 177 6.32 -4.56 -16.31
C ASN A 177 6.35 -3.04 -16.61
N LEU A 178 5.23 -2.46 -17.05
CA LEU A 178 5.14 -1.01 -17.31
C LEU A 178 4.87 -0.23 -16.02
N TRP A 179 4.07 -0.79 -15.11
CA TRP A 179 3.68 -0.10 -13.89
C TRP A 179 4.56 -0.49 -12.69
N ILE A 180 4.97 -1.74 -12.56
CA ILE A 180 5.93 -2.17 -11.54
C ILE A 180 7.33 -2.16 -12.13
N LYS A 181 8.22 -1.43 -11.46
CA LYS A 181 9.66 -1.47 -11.71
C LYS A 181 10.39 -1.67 -10.39
N PRO A 182 11.61 -2.24 -10.40
CA PRO A 182 12.43 -2.31 -9.19
C PRO A 182 12.57 -0.91 -8.58
N SER A 183 12.48 -0.84 -7.26
CA SER A 183 12.63 0.42 -6.54
C SER A 183 14.08 0.90 -6.64
N ARG A 184 14.35 2.18 -6.35
CA ARG A 184 15.72 2.74 -6.40
C ARG A 184 16.62 2.27 -5.25
N GLY A 185 16.13 1.35 -4.42
CA GLY A 185 16.76 0.91 -3.19
C GLY A 185 15.91 1.23 -1.96
N PRO A 186 16.31 0.71 -0.79
CA PRO A 186 15.64 1.02 0.45
C PRO A 186 15.94 2.45 0.91
N ILE A 187 14.92 3.09 1.49
CA ILE A 187 15.05 4.42 2.08
C ILE A 187 15.65 4.32 3.48
N TRP A 188 15.24 3.27 4.20
CA TRP A 188 15.79 2.93 5.49
C TRP A 188 15.70 1.41 5.70
N GLU A 189 16.58 0.91 6.55
CA GLU A 189 16.64 -0.49 6.95
C GLU A 189 16.93 -0.57 8.43
N LEU A 190 16.10 -1.30 9.16
CA LEU A 190 16.36 -1.75 10.51
C LEU A 190 16.87 -3.19 10.43
N ASN A 191 18.14 -3.41 10.71
CA ASN A 191 18.76 -4.73 10.68
C ASN A 191 19.15 -5.14 12.10
N ARG A 192 18.62 -6.27 12.58
CA ARG A 192 18.92 -6.76 13.94
C ARG A 192 20.27 -7.48 14.04
N ARG A 193 20.89 -7.82 12.89
CA ARG A 193 22.17 -8.54 12.83
C ARG A 193 23.37 -7.61 13.01
N THR A 194 23.19 -6.31 12.80
CA THR A 194 24.21 -5.25 12.87
C THR A 194 24.01 -4.42 14.12
#